data_AF-A0A4Q0VV93-F1
#
_entry.id   AF-A0A4Q0VV93-F1
#
_cell.length_a   1.000
_cell.length_b   1.000
_cell.length_c   1.000
_cell.angle_alpha   90.00
_cell.angle_beta   90.00
_cell.angle_gamma   90.00
#
_symmetry.space_group_name_H-M   'P 1'
#
loop_
_entity.id
_entity.type
_entity.pdbx_description
1 polymer ?
#
loop_
_entity_poly.entity_id
_entity_poly.type
_entity_poly.pdbx_seq_one_letter_code
_entity_poly.pdbx_strand_id
1 'polypeptide(L)'
;MRGRYPSTSTSRLHRTCRRVNALFLFSLGILVKLISETVEAIDPGPLEAIRATGGNIIQIIWFGAIPQILPQYVSYSLYVLEINVRASVVLGFVGAGGVGLILKQQLSLFNYGNVSTIIFLTFVGVTVIDVVSTNVRKRLV
;
A
#
# COMPACT_ATOMS: atom_id res chain seq x y z
N MET A 1 -16.40 10.42 -50.10
CA MET A 1 -16.77 10.92 -48.76
C MET A 1 -16.67 9.76 -47.77
N ARG A 2 -15.59 9.66 -46.96
CA ARG A 2 -15.48 8.68 -45.87
C ARG A 2 -15.32 9.43 -44.55
N GLY A 3 -16.39 9.43 -43.76
CA GLY A 3 -16.41 9.99 -42.41
C GLY A 3 -15.44 9.26 -41.50
N ARG A 4 -14.56 10.02 -40.86
CA ARG A 4 -13.55 9.54 -39.91
C ARG A 4 -14.15 9.60 -38.51
N TYR A 5 -14.64 8.47 -38.00
CA TYR A 5 -15.00 8.32 -36.58
C TYR A 5 -13.73 8.31 -35.70
N PRO A 6 -13.76 8.90 -34.48
CA PRO A 6 -12.60 8.94 -33.60
C PRO A 6 -12.52 7.65 -32.74
N SER A 7 -11.46 6.84 -32.93
CA SER A 7 -11.24 5.55 -32.22
C SER A 7 -10.20 5.62 -31.08
N THR A 8 -10.01 6.77 -30.43
CA THR A 8 -8.82 7.05 -29.60
C THR A 8 -9.07 7.10 -28.09
N SER A 9 -10.27 6.77 -27.60
CA SER A 9 -10.60 6.77 -26.16
C SER A 9 -10.46 5.38 -25.50
N THR A 10 -11.05 4.34 -26.08
CA THR A 10 -11.05 2.96 -25.54
C THR A 10 -9.66 2.33 -25.48
N SER A 11 -8.79 2.60 -26.47
CA SER A 11 -7.40 2.09 -26.49
C SER A 11 -6.45 2.79 -25.50
N ARG A 12 -6.84 3.97 -25.00
CA ARG A 12 -6.09 4.71 -23.97
C ARG A 12 -6.44 4.18 -22.58
N LEU A 13 -7.73 3.97 -22.32
CA LEU A 13 -8.23 3.36 -21.08
C LEU A 13 -7.61 1.98 -20.82
N HIS A 14 -7.53 1.13 -21.85
CA HIS A 14 -6.99 -0.22 -21.72
C HIS A 14 -5.48 -0.24 -21.37
N ARG A 15 -4.73 0.82 -21.76
CA ARG A 15 -3.31 0.96 -21.43
C ARG A 15 -3.08 1.46 -20.01
N THR A 16 -3.93 2.35 -19.49
CA THR A 16 -3.87 2.81 -18.12
C THR A 16 -4.29 1.71 -17.13
N CYS A 17 -5.38 0.99 -17.40
CA CYS A 17 -5.82 -0.12 -16.55
C CYS A 17 -4.78 -1.24 -16.43
N ARG A 18 -4.05 -1.56 -17.52
CA ARG A 18 -2.99 -2.58 -17.48
C ARG A 18 -1.84 -2.18 -16.54
N ARG A 19 -1.48 -0.90 -16.47
CA ARG A 19 -0.40 -0.40 -15.58
C ARG A 19 -0.82 -0.41 -14.12
N VAL A 20 -2.05 0.04 -13.84
CA VAL A 20 -2.59 0.03 -12.47
C VAL A 20 -2.72 -1.40 -11.96
N ASN A 21 -3.20 -2.33 -12.80
CA ASN A 21 -3.31 -3.73 -12.43
C ASN A 21 -1.93 -4.37 -12.18
N ALA A 22 -0.91 -4.01 -12.97
CA ALA A 22 0.46 -4.51 -12.76
C ALA A 22 1.05 -4.06 -11.41
N LEU A 23 0.88 -2.78 -11.05
CA LEU A 23 1.32 -2.26 -9.75
C LEU A 23 0.55 -2.91 -8.61
N PHE A 24 -0.76 -3.07 -8.76
CA PHE A 24 -1.61 -3.72 -7.77
C PHE A 24 -1.20 -5.17 -7.51
N LEU A 25 -1.02 -5.97 -8.56
CA LEU A 25 -0.57 -7.36 -8.44
C LEU A 25 0.82 -7.47 -7.82
N PHE A 26 1.72 -6.54 -8.15
CA PHE A 26 3.05 -6.49 -7.55
C PHE A 26 2.97 -6.19 -6.04
N SER A 27 2.24 -5.16 -5.63
CA SER A 27 2.03 -4.83 -4.22
C SER A 27 1.34 -5.96 -3.46
N LEU A 28 0.36 -6.63 -4.07
CA LEU A 28 -0.29 -7.80 -3.49
C LEU A 28 0.67 -8.97 -3.30
N GLY A 29 1.55 -9.24 -4.27
CA GLY A 29 2.54 -10.31 -4.16
C GLY A 29 3.46 -10.12 -2.95
N ILE A 30 3.89 -8.88 -2.71
CA ILE A 30 4.70 -8.53 -1.53
C ILE A 30 3.89 -8.76 -0.24
N LEU A 31 2.66 -8.28 -0.17
CA LEU A 31 1.80 -8.48 1.00
C LEU A 31 1.56 -9.96 1.31
N VAL A 32 1.24 -10.77 0.30
CA VAL A 32 1.00 -12.21 0.47
C VAL A 32 2.22 -12.90 1.03
N LYS A 33 3.42 -12.60 0.51
CA LYS A 33 4.66 -13.19 1.03
C LYS A 33 4.90 -12.83 2.49
N LEU A 34 4.78 -11.55 2.84
CA LEU A 34 4.98 -11.07 4.21
C LEU A 34 3.95 -11.67 5.20
N ILE A 35 2.69 -11.78 4.77
CA ILE A 35 1.65 -12.40 5.58
C ILE A 35 1.92 -13.91 5.75
N SER A 36 2.36 -14.62 4.70
CA SER A 36 2.72 -16.04 4.80
C SER A 36 3.81 -16.29 5.84
N GLU A 37 4.88 -15.48 5.80
CA GLU A 37 5.98 -15.56 6.78
C GLU A 37 5.49 -15.28 8.21
N THR A 38 4.49 -14.41 8.38
CA THR A 38 3.89 -14.12 9.69
C THR A 38 3.00 -15.26 10.17
N VAL A 39 2.24 -15.87 9.26
CA VAL A 39 1.37 -17.01 9.57
C VAL A 39 2.20 -18.24 9.95
N GLU A 40 3.32 -18.47 9.28
CA GLU A 40 4.27 -19.54 9.61
C GLU A 40 4.98 -19.32 10.96
N ALA A 41 5.07 -18.06 11.42
CA ALA A 41 5.70 -17.69 12.69
C ALA A 41 4.73 -17.67 13.89
N ILE A 42 3.47 -18.08 13.73
CA ILE A 42 2.47 -18.14 14.82
C ILE A 42 2.92 -19.13 15.90
N ASP A 43 2.81 -18.75 17.17
CA ASP A 43 3.05 -19.65 18.29
C ASP A 43 1.89 -20.67 18.39
N PRO A 44 2.16 -21.99 18.36
CA PRO A 44 1.12 -23.00 18.53
C PRO A 44 0.50 -23.01 19.94
N GLY A 45 1.18 -22.48 20.97
CA GLY A 45 0.72 -22.53 22.36
C GLY A 45 -0.71 -22.02 22.58
N PRO A 46 -1.03 -20.76 22.18
CA PRO A 46 -2.39 -20.24 22.27
C PRO A 46 -3.44 -21.06 21.48
N LEU A 47 -3.05 -21.65 20.35
CA LEU A 47 -3.96 -22.46 19.54
C LEU A 47 -4.27 -23.80 20.21
N GLU A 48 -3.26 -24.45 20.79
CA GLU A 48 -3.39 -25.70 21.53
C GLU A 48 -4.19 -25.52 22.83
N ALA A 49 -4.03 -24.38 23.53
CA ALA A 49 -4.81 -24.07 24.72
C ALA A 49 -6.32 -23.94 24.43
N ILE A 50 -6.69 -23.27 23.33
CA ILE A 50 -8.09 -23.17 22.89
C ILE A 50 -8.63 -24.56 22.49
N ARG A 51 -7.79 -25.39 21.85
CA ARG A 51 -8.17 -26.75 21.47
C ARG A 51 -8.37 -27.67 22.68
N ALA A 52 -7.50 -27.55 23.70
CA ALA A 52 -7.56 -28.34 24.93
C ALA A 52 -8.80 -28.03 25.78
N THR A 53 -9.35 -26.82 25.66
CA THR A 53 -10.60 -26.41 26.32
C THR A 53 -11.87 -26.80 25.54
N GLY A 54 -11.73 -27.54 24.43
CA GLY A 54 -12.84 -28.00 23.60
C GLY A 54 -13.30 -27.00 22.53
N GLY A 55 -12.48 -25.99 22.22
CA GLY A 55 -12.81 -24.96 21.23
C GLY A 55 -12.95 -25.49 19.80
N ASN A 56 -13.88 -24.92 19.04
CA ASN A 56 -14.09 -25.23 17.62
C ASN A 56 -13.00 -24.55 16.75
N ILE A 57 -12.75 -25.05 15.54
CA ILE A 57 -11.77 -24.53 14.57
C ILE A 57 -11.92 -23.02 14.34
N ILE A 58 -13.17 -22.53 14.25
CA ILE A 58 -13.44 -21.10 14.06
C ILE A 58 -12.95 -20.28 15.26
N GLN A 59 -13.11 -20.79 16.48
CA GLN A 59 -12.64 -20.13 17.70
C GLN A 59 -11.11 -20.12 17.77
N ILE A 60 -10.45 -21.21 17.37
CA ILE A 60 -8.99 -21.30 17.30
C ILE A 60 -8.44 -20.25 16.33
N ILE A 61 -9.08 -20.06 15.15
CA ILE A 61 -8.65 -19.06 14.19
C ILE A 61 -8.86 -17.65 14.73
N TRP A 62 -10.08 -17.33 15.19
CA TRP A 62 -10.43 -15.96 15.60
C TRP A 62 -9.76 -15.49 16.89
N PHE A 63 -9.55 -16.39 17.86
CA PHE A 63 -8.99 -16.04 19.17
C PHE A 63 -7.54 -16.50 19.35
N GLY A 64 -7.06 -17.45 18.55
CA GLY A 64 -5.68 -17.91 18.57
C GLY A 64 -4.83 -17.24 17.48
N ALA A 65 -5.20 -17.42 16.21
CA ALA A 65 -4.36 -17.02 15.07
C ALA A 65 -4.52 -15.54 14.68
N ILE A 66 -5.74 -15.04 14.52
CA ILE A 66 -6.03 -13.66 14.07
C ILE A 66 -5.37 -12.61 14.98
N PRO A 67 -5.46 -12.67 16.32
CA PRO A 67 -4.86 -11.66 17.18
C PRO A 67 -3.34 -11.58 17.08
N GLN A 68 -2.68 -12.71 16.74
CA GLN A 68 -1.23 -12.77 16.56
C GLN A 68 -0.78 -12.16 15.23
N ILE A 69 -1.55 -12.33 14.15
CA ILE A 69 -1.17 -11.81 12.82
C ILE A 69 -1.66 -10.39 12.55
N LEU A 70 -2.74 -9.95 13.21
CA LEU A 70 -3.38 -8.66 12.98
C LEU A 70 -2.42 -7.47 13.15
N PRO A 71 -1.55 -7.42 14.18
CA PRO A 71 -0.56 -6.37 14.33
C PRO A 71 0.36 -6.21 13.12
N GLN A 72 0.92 -7.35 12.69
CA GLN A 72 1.86 -7.39 11.58
C GLN A 72 1.17 -7.04 10.26
N TYR A 73 -0.06 -7.53 10.06
CA TYR A 73 -0.88 -7.22 8.89
C TYR A 73 -1.11 -5.71 8.75
N VAL A 74 -1.47 -5.02 9.83
CA VAL A 74 -1.68 -3.56 9.82
C VAL A 74 -0.37 -2.84 9.51
N SER A 75 0.75 -3.24 10.12
CA SER A 75 2.07 -2.66 9.82
C SER A 75 2.46 -2.85 8.35
N TYR A 76 2.25 -4.03 7.76
CA TYR A 76 2.56 -4.26 6.34
C TYR A 76 1.64 -3.48 5.40
N SER A 77 0.35 -3.33 5.76
CA SER A 77 -0.59 -2.53 4.98
C SER A 77 -0.17 -1.06 4.94
N LEU A 78 0.24 -0.50 6.09
CA LEU A 78 0.75 0.86 6.18
C LEU A 78 2.07 1.04 5.45
N TYR A 79 2.97 0.05 5.52
CA TYR A 79 4.24 0.05 4.78
C TYR A 79 4.01 0.05 3.26
N VAL A 80 3.09 -0.76 2.76
CA VAL A 80 2.75 -0.78 1.33
C VAL A 80 2.07 0.52 0.89
N LEU A 81 1.23 1.11 1.75
CA LEU A 81 0.68 2.44 1.52
C LEU A 81 1.80 3.49 1.40
N GLU A 82 2.76 3.50 2.31
CA GLU A 82 3.92 4.41 2.28
C GLU A 82 4.72 4.30 0.98
N ILE A 83 5.03 3.06 0.56
CA ILE A 83 5.73 2.79 -0.70
C ILE A 83 4.93 3.34 -1.89
N ASN A 84 3.62 3.11 -1.91
CA ASN A 84 2.76 3.56 -3.00
C ASN A 84 2.67 5.10 -3.06
N VAL A 85 2.68 5.79 -1.91
CA VAL A 85 2.76 7.26 -1.85
C VAL A 85 4.06 7.76 -2.45
N ARG A 86 5.20 7.17 -2.09
CA ARG A 86 6.52 7.54 -2.68
C ARG A 86 6.56 7.26 -4.17
N ALA A 87 6.07 6.09 -4.59
CA ALA A 87 6.01 5.70 -5.99
C ALA A 87 5.12 6.66 -6.81
N SER A 88 4.04 7.19 -6.24
CA SER A 88 3.18 8.19 -6.90
C SER A 88 3.91 9.49 -7.23
N VAL A 89 4.87 9.93 -6.41
CA VAL A 89 5.67 11.12 -6.70
C VAL A 89 6.59 10.87 -7.90
N VAL A 90 7.31 9.74 -7.91
CA VAL A 90 8.23 9.39 -9.00
C VAL A 90 7.48 9.13 -10.30
N LEU A 91 6.43 8.31 -10.26
CA LEU A 91 5.60 7.98 -11.41
C LEU A 91 4.83 9.21 -11.93
N GLY A 92 4.36 10.07 -11.02
CA GLY A 92 3.69 11.32 -11.39
C GLY A 92 4.61 12.29 -12.10
N PHE A 93 5.89 12.36 -11.70
CA PHE A 93 6.90 13.19 -12.34
C PHE A 93 7.18 12.77 -13.79
N VAL A 94 7.20 11.46 -14.07
CA VAL A 94 7.35 10.92 -15.45
C VAL A 94 6.06 10.99 -16.28
N GLY A 95 4.95 11.47 -15.71
CA GLY A 95 3.70 11.73 -16.43
C GLY A 95 2.58 10.71 -16.22
N ALA A 96 2.66 9.86 -15.19
CA ALA A 96 1.59 8.92 -14.83
C ALA A 96 0.43 9.56 -14.03
N GLY A 97 0.57 10.84 -13.62
CA GLY A 97 -0.39 11.55 -12.76
C GLY A 97 -0.09 11.39 -11.25
N GLY A 98 -0.83 12.10 -10.40
CA GLY A 98 -0.63 12.09 -8.93
C GLY A 98 0.22 13.25 -8.41
N VAL A 99 0.80 13.10 -7.21
CA VAL A 99 1.53 14.18 -6.51
C VAL A 99 2.70 14.71 -7.33
N GLY A 100 3.40 13.81 -8.04
CA GLY A 100 4.53 14.16 -8.91
C GLY A 100 4.16 15.04 -10.11
N LEU A 101 2.90 14.99 -10.57
CA LEU A 101 2.43 15.84 -11.68
C LEU A 101 2.36 17.31 -11.24
N ILE A 102 1.84 17.56 -10.04
CA ILE A 102 1.74 18.90 -9.46
C ILE A 102 3.15 19.44 -9.20
N LEU A 103 4.03 18.60 -8.66
CA LEU A 103 5.44 18.96 -8.44
C LEU A 103 6.13 19.36 -9.74
N LYS A 104 5.97 18.57 -10.81
CA LYS A 104 6.53 18.88 -12.13
C LYS A 104 5.97 20.18 -12.71
N GLN A 105 4.68 20.41 -12.55
CA GLN A 105 4.03 21.63 -13.04
C GLN A 105 4.57 22.88 -12.35
N GLN A 106 4.69 22.86 -11.02
CA GLN A 106 5.24 23.98 -10.26
C GLN A 106 6.72 24.23 -10.57
N LEU A 107 7.48 23.15 -10.80
CA LEU A 107 8.88 23.24 -11.22
C LEU A 107 9.02 23.88 -12.62
N SER A 108 8.14 23.51 -13.56
CA SER A 108 8.11 24.11 -14.90
C SER A 108 7.72 25.59 -14.89
N LEU A 109 7.01 26.05 -13.86
CA LEU A 109 6.66 27.45 -13.63
C LEU A 109 7.74 28.20 -12.85
N PHE A 110 8.88 27.57 -12.56
CA PHE A 110 9.96 28.11 -11.72
C PHE A 110 9.49 28.56 -10.32
N ASN A 111 8.38 28.00 -9.82
CA ASN A 111 7.82 28.33 -8.52
C ASN A 111 8.42 27.44 -7.43
N TYR A 112 9.66 27.74 -7.04
CA TYR A 112 10.40 26.95 -6.04
C TYR A 112 9.78 26.98 -4.64
N GLY A 113 8.99 28.01 -4.31
CA GLY A 113 8.22 28.07 -3.06
C GLY A 113 7.16 26.97 -2.98
N ASN A 114 6.40 26.77 -4.05
CA ASN A 114 5.42 25.70 -4.12
C ASN A 114 6.07 24.31 -4.20
N VAL A 115 7.19 24.19 -4.92
CA VAL A 115 7.94 22.91 -5.03
C VAL A 115 8.43 22.44 -3.66
N SER A 116 9.09 23.31 -2.90
CA SER A 116 9.58 22.98 -1.56
C SER A 116 8.44 22.61 -0.60
N THR A 117 7.30 23.31 -0.69
CA THR A 117 6.10 22.99 0.10
C THR A 117 5.56 21.59 -0.22
N ILE A 118 5.46 21.21 -1.50
CA ILE A 118 4.98 19.88 -1.90
C ILE A 118 5.91 18.77 -1.40
N ILE A 119 7.23 18.98 -1.54
CA ILE A 119 8.24 18.03 -1.04
C ILE A 119 8.13 17.89 0.48
N PHE A 120 8.02 19.01 1.19
CA PHE A 120 7.87 19.02 2.64
C PHE A 120 6.59 18.31 3.10
N LEU A 121 5.46 18.58 2.46
CA LEU A 121 4.18 17.95 2.80
C LEU A 121 4.22 16.43 2.58
N THR A 122 4.84 16.01 1.48
CA THR A 122 5.04 14.59 1.16
C THR A 122 5.95 13.93 2.20
N PHE A 123 7.05 14.59 2.57
CA PHE A 123 7.97 14.11 3.60
C PHE A 123 7.25 13.92 4.94
N VAL A 124 6.52 14.95 5.40
CA VAL A 124 5.73 14.89 6.63
C VAL A 124 4.71 13.75 6.58
N GLY A 125 3.98 13.61 5.47
CA GLY A 125 3.00 12.53 5.31
C GLY A 125 3.62 11.15 5.40
N VAL A 126 4.76 10.94 4.75
CA VAL A 126 5.52 9.67 4.81
C VAL A 126 6.04 9.41 6.23
N THR A 127 6.61 10.41 6.90
CA THR A 127 7.08 10.27 8.29
C THR A 127 5.93 9.95 9.25
N VAL A 128 4.75 10.55 9.09
CA VAL A 128 3.58 10.23 9.91
C VAL A 128 3.17 8.77 9.71
N ILE A 129 3.13 8.28 8.47
CA ILE A 129 2.79 6.88 8.18
C ILE A 129 3.81 5.93 8.80
N ASP A 130 5.11 6.23 8.70
CA ASP A 130 6.20 5.42 9.23
C ASP A 130 6.20 5.37 10.78
N VAL A 131 5.97 6.53 11.41
CA VAL A 131 5.81 6.64 12.87
C VAL A 131 4.58 5.86 13.33
N VAL A 132 3.44 5.96 12.64
CA VAL A 132 2.24 5.20 12.98
C VAL A 132 2.50 3.69 12.80
N SER A 133 3.13 3.28 11.70
CA SER A 133 3.49 1.88 11.45
C SER A 133 4.36 1.29 12.57
N THR A 134 5.37 2.05 13.02
CA THR A 134 6.27 1.67 14.10
C THR A 134 5.55 1.62 15.46
N ASN A 135 4.66 2.58 15.74
CA ASN A 135 3.89 2.61 16.98
C ASN A 135 2.85 1.48 17.06
N VAL A 136 2.19 1.16 15.95
CA VAL A 136 1.28 0.00 15.87
C VAL A 136 2.05 -1.29 16.18
N ARG A 137 3.24 -1.44 15.59
CA ARG A 137 4.11 -2.59 15.87
C ARG A 137 4.54 -2.67 17.33
N LYS A 138 4.87 -1.54 17.97
CA LYS A 138 5.30 -1.48 19.37
C LYS A 138 4.18 -1.65 20.40
N ARG A 139 2.94 -1.34 20.05
CA ARG A 139 1.78 -1.45 20.96
C ARG A 139 1.16 -2.85 21.01
N LEU A 140 1.57 -3.73 20.10
CA LEU A 140 0.98 -5.04 19.91
C LEU A 140 1.98 -6.19 20.09
N VAL A 141 3.24 -5.86 20.39
CA VAL A 141 4.28 -6.77 20.90
C VAL A 141 4.41 -6.55 22.40
#